data_AF-A0A1H9P440-F1
#
_entry.id   AF-A0A1H9P440-F1
#
_cell.length_a   1.000
_cell.length_b   1.000
_cell.length_c   1.000
_cell.angle_alpha   90.00
_cell.angle_beta   90.00
_cell.angle_gamma   90.00
#
_symmetry.space_group_name_H-M   'P 1'
#
loop_
_entity.id
_entity.type
_entity.pdbx_description
1 polymer ?
#
loop_
_entity_poly.entity_id
_entity_poly.type
_entity_poly.pdbx_seq_one_letter_code
_entity_poly.pdbx_strand_id
1 'polypeptide(L)'
;MPQQAWSITGHQGNTYKLGLFHGETSHHVVVHCNNRVVAIDFDVQESKTYSIFLDQELCEVSIDHTGANAFTYDCRINREVETPLNQQRNKYRKDEERSEKVRLIAAASVVLLVLIILLG
;
A
#
# COMPACT_ATOMS: atom_id res chain seq x y z
N MET A 1 -20.55 9.53 15.66
CA MET A 1 -19.12 9.54 16.04
C MET A 1 -18.39 8.35 15.44
N PRO A 2 -17.58 8.55 14.40
CA PRO A 2 -16.82 7.47 13.77
C PRO A 2 -15.52 7.16 14.54
N GLN A 3 -15.44 5.94 15.04
CA GLN A 3 -14.19 5.31 15.47
C GLN A 3 -13.94 4.11 14.56
N GLN A 4 -12.80 4.11 13.88
CA GLN A 4 -12.41 3.05 12.96
C GLN A 4 -11.16 2.34 13.45
N ALA A 5 -11.06 1.04 13.17
CA ALA A 5 -9.89 0.25 13.48
C ALA A 5 -9.64 -0.79 12.40
N TRP A 6 -8.38 -0.93 12.00
CA TRP A 6 -7.92 -1.87 11.00
C TRP A 6 -6.78 -2.71 11.55
N SER A 7 -6.76 -3.99 11.15
CA SER A 7 -5.64 -4.88 11.45
C SER A 7 -4.80 -5.05 10.19
N ILE A 8 -3.54 -4.64 10.25
CA ILE A 8 -2.62 -4.69 9.12
C ILE A 8 -1.44 -5.59 9.49
N THR A 9 -1.14 -6.55 8.61
CA THR A 9 0.04 -7.39 8.73
C THR A 9 1.21 -6.72 8.03
N GLY A 10 2.23 -6.37 8.80
CA GLY A 10 3.47 -5.77 8.31
C GLY A 10 4.35 -6.79 7.59
N HIS A 11 5.44 -6.31 6.98
CA HIS A 11 6.33 -7.13 6.16
C HIS A 11 6.94 -8.32 6.92
N GLN A 12 7.21 -8.17 8.22
CA GLN A 12 7.81 -9.21 9.06
C GLN A 12 6.78 -10.22 9.63
N GLY A 13 5.50 -10.08 9.25
CA GLY A 13 4.40 -10.94 9.74
C GLY A 13 3.75 -10.45 11.05
N ASN A 14 4.25 -9.37 11.65
CA ASN A 14 3.62 -8.75 12.81
C ASN A 14 2.27 -8.11 12.43
N THR A 15 1.25 -8.28 13.26
CA THR A 15 -0.05 -7.60 13.08
C THR A 15 -0.11 -6.33 13.93
N TYR A 16 -0.46 -5.23 13.29
CA TYR A 16 -0.64 -3.92 13.88
C TYR A 16 -2.11 -3.53 13.86
N LYS A 17 -2.61 -3.00 14.96
CA LYS A 17 -3.95 -2.42 15.08
C LYS A 17 -3.86 -0.91 14.94
N LEU A 18 -4.11 -0.42 13.74
CA LEU A 18 -4.28 1.01 13.49
C LEU A 18 -5.71 1.40 13.83
N GLY A 19 -5.88 2.53 14.48
CA GLY A 19 -7.19 3.11 14.70
C GLY A 19 -7.18 4.61 14.53
N LEU A 20 -8.35 5.09 14.16
CA LEU A 20 -8.64 6.48 13.90
C LEU A 20 -9.89 6.85 14.69
N PHE A 21 -9.76 7.87 15.51
CA PHE A 21 -10.88 8.60 16.07
C PHE A 21 -11.01 9.92 15.33
N HIS A 22 -12.21 10.25 14.86
CA HIS A 22 -12.52 11.55 14.28
C HIS A 22 -13.80 12.11 14.93
N GLY A 23 -13.66 13.20 15.67
CA GLY A 23 -14.76 13.84 16.39
C GLY A 23 -15.80 14.41 15.43
N GLU A 24 -17.07 14.07 15.62
CA GLU A 24 -18.16 14.49 14.72
C GLU A 24 -18.44 16.00 14.75
N THR A 25 -18.24 16.65 15.91
CA THR A 25 -18.49 18.09 16.08
C THR A 25 -17.19 18.89 16.19
N SER A 26 -16.19 18.32 16.87
CA SER A 26 -14.90 19.02 17.09
C SER A 26 -13.91 18.82 15.96
N HIS A 27 -14.16 17.85 15.08
CA HIS A 27 -13.22 17.43 14.02
C HIS A 27 -11.82 17.10 14.55
N HIS A 28 -11.71 16.79 15.84
CA HIS A 28 -10.43 16.38 16.43
C HIS A 28 -10.12 14.95 16.00
N VAL A 29 -8.89 14.73 15.58
CA VAL A 29 -8.41 13.45 15.09
C VAL A 29 -7.37 12.89 16.05
N VAL A 30 -7.51 11.60 16.35
CA VAL A 30 -6.48 10.82 17.02
C VAL A 30 -6.22 9.57 16.20
N VAL A 31 -4.97 9.42 15.74
CA VAL A 31 -4.48 8.19 15.13
C VAL A 31 -3.68 7.42 16.17
N HIS A 32 -3.93 6.13 16.30
CA HIS A 32 -3.21 5.27 17.22
C HIS A 32 -2.81 3.95 16.57
N CYS A 33 -1.69 3.37 17.02
CA CYS A 33 -1.23 2.04 16.63
C CYS A 33 -0.99 1.21 17.90
N ASN A 34 -1.60 0.03 18.00
CA ASN A 34 -1.48 -0.86 19.17
C ASN A 34 -1.70 -0.12 20.50
N ASN A 35 -2.78 0.67 20.58
CA ASN A 35 -3.18 1.47 21.74
C ASN A 35 -2.18 2.59 22.11
N ARG A 36 -1.20 2.91 21.25
CA ARG A 36 -0.32 4.07 21.42
C ARG A 36 -0.71 5.15 20.42
N VAL A 37 -0.89 6.38 20.91
CA VAL A 37 -1.15 7.53 20.04
C VAL A 37 0.08 7.82 19.19
N VAL A 38 -0.12 7.96 17.88
CA VAL A 38 0.94 8.26 16.90
C VAL A 38 0.77 9.62 16.25
N ALA A 39 -0.47 10.11 16.14
CA ALA A 39 -0.76 11.46 15.69
C ALA A 39 -2.01 12.00 16.39
N ILE A 40 -2.00 13.30 16.66
CA ILE A 40 -3.16 14.07 17.11
C ILE A 40 -3.25 15.28 16.22
N ASP A 41 -4.46 15.62 15.80
CA ASP A 41 -4.73 16.83 15.05
C ASP A 41 -6.07 17.44 15.48
N PHE A 42 -6.18 18.75 15.41
CA PHE A 42 -7.37 19.47 15.85
C PHE A 42 -8.05 20.11 14.65
N ASP A 43 -9.38 20.05 14.63
CA ASP A 43 -10.21 20.76 13.65
C ASP A 43 -9.97 20.33 12.18
N VAL A 44 -9.90 19.03 11.92
CA VAL A 44 -9.69 18.44 10.59
C VAL A 44 -11.02 18.36 9.83
N GLN A 45 -11.40 19.47 9.20
CA GLN A 45 -12.65 19.57 8.43
C GLN A 45 -12.52 19.08 6.98
N GLU A 46 -11.30 18.91 6.49
CA GLU A 46 -11.00 18.55 5.10
C GLU A 46 -10.31 17.19 5.00
N SER A 47 -10.19 16.66 3.78
CA SER A 47 -9.47 15.41 3.52
C SER A 47 -8.03 15.49 4.02
N LYS A 48 -7.59 14.45 4.73
CA LYS A 48 -6.24 14.38 5.31
C LYS A 48 -5.76 12.94 5.41
N THR A 49 -4.48 12.75 5.11
CA THR A 49 -3.81 11.45 5.20
C THR A 49 -2.70 11.49 6.23
N TYR A 50 -2.66 10.47 7.08
CA TYR A 50 -1.60 10.24 8.06
C TYR A 50 -0.77 9.06 7.63
N SER A 51 0.53 9.27 7.45
CA SER A 51 1.47 8.23 7.03
C SER A 51 2.31 7.75 8.21
N ILE A 52 2.33 6.44 8.45
CA ILE A 52 3.02 5.80 9.56
C ILE A 52 3.80 4.60 9.04
N PHE A 53 5.06 4.45 9.45
CA PHE A 53 5.81 3.23 9.16
C PHE A 53 5.44 2.12 10.14
N LEU A 54 4.99 0.99 9.61
CA LEU A 54 4.78 -0.27 10.33
C LEU A 54 5.86 -1.25 9.88
N ASP A 55 6.86 -1.47 10.74
CA ASP A 55 8.13 -2.11 10.36
C ASP A 55 8.81 -1.35 9.20
N GLN A 56 8.73 -1.90 7.99
CA GLN A 56 9.29 -1.36 6.75
C GLN A 56 8.18 -0.97 5.75
N GLU A 57 6.91 -1.18 6.11
CA GLU A 57 5.76 -0.81 5.27
C GLU A 57 5.34 0.63 5.61
N LEU A 58 5.14 1.45 4.58
CA LEU A 58 4.47 2.74 4.75
C LEU A 58 2.96 2.50 4.72
N CYS A 59 2.29 2.76 5.83
CA CYS A 59 0.84 2.68 5.93
C CYS A 59 0.23 4.08 5.96
N GLU A 60 -0.87 4.25 5.24
CA GLU A 60 -1.64 5.47 5.19
C GLU A 60 -3.01 5.24 5.81
N VAL A 61 -3.40 6.14 6.71
CA VAL A 61 -4.77 6.27 7.21
C VAL A 61 -5.33 7.56 6.61
N SER A 62 -6.34 7.46 5.75
CA SER A 62 -6.96 8.61 5.11
C SER A 62 -8.33 8.92 5.68
N ILE A 63 -8.61 10.22 5.74
CA ILE A 63 -9.92 10.81 5.92
C ILE A 63 -10.21 11.51 4.60
N ASP A 64 -11.28 11.10 3.93
CA ASP A 64 -11.71 11.71 2.68
C ASP A 64 -13.04 12.42 2.91
N HIS A 65 -13.06 13.73 2.70
CA HIS A 65 -14.27 14.54 2.76
C HIS A 65 -15.05 14.37 1.44
N THR A 66 -16.17 13.66 1.50
CA THR A 66 -16.97 13.28 0.31
C THR A 66 -18.07 14.31 -0.02
N GLY A 67 -18.01 15.49 0.60
CA GLY A 67 -19.05 16.52 0.51
C GLY A 67 -20.23 16.28 1.46
N ALA A 68 -21.06 17.31 1.64
CA ALA A 68 -22.22 17.30 2.55
C ALA A 68 -21.90 16.91 4.02
N ASN A 69 -20.71 17.30 4.52
CA ASN A 69 -20.20 16.97 5.85
C ASN A 69 -20.04 15.45 6.09
N ALA A 70 -19.97 14.66 5.03
CA ALA A 70 -19.69 13.23 5.12
C ALA A 70 -18.19 12.97 4.95
N PHE A 71 -17.68 12.05 5.77
CA PHE A 71 -16.29 11.62 5.75
C PHE A 71 -16.23 10.11 5.54
N THR A 72 -15.33 9.66 4.66
CA THR A 72 -14.95 8.26 4.53
C THR A 72 -13.54 8.04 5.08
N TYR A 73 -13.29 6.82 5.53
CA TYR A 73 -12.06 6.46 6.20
C TYR A 73 -11.47 5.22 5.55
N ASP A 74 -10.19 5.28 5.20
CA ASP A 74 -9.48 4.14 4.64
C ASP A 74 -8.14 3.93 5.34
N CYS A 75 -7.65 2.69 5.27
CA CYS A 75 -6.34 2.34 5.77
C CYS A 75 -5.68 1.34 4.83
N ARG A 76 -4.53 1.73 4.26
CA ARG A 76 -3.84 0.96 3.22
C ARG A 76 -2.34 0.99 3.36
N ILE A 77 -1.68 -0.05 2.86
CA ILE A 77 -0.23 -0.05 2.68
C ILE A 77 0.08 0.65 1.35
N ASN A 78 0.85 1.74 1.40
CA ASN A 78 1.29 2.44 0.20
C ASN A 78 2.49 1.70 -0.43
N ARG A 79 2.23 1.03 -1.56
CA ARG A 79 3.23 0.29 -2.35
C ARG A 79 3.79 1.09 -3.53
N GLU A 80 3.31 2.31 -3.72
CA GLU A 80 3.62 3.16 -4.87
C GLU A 80 4.75 4.15 -4.55
N VAL A 81 4.76 4.69 -3.34
CA VAL A 81 5.81 5.61 -2.87
C VAL A 81 7.16 4.88 -2.81
N GLU A 82 8.22 5.60 -3.16
CA GLU A 82 9.61 5.11 -3.19
C GLU A 82 10.19 4.91 -1.78
N THR A 83 9.68 3.92 -1.05
CA THR A 83 10.31 3.42 0.17
C THR A 83 11.40 2.40 -0.16
N PRO A 84 12.40 2.17 0.71
CA PRO A 84 13.43 1.16 0.48
C PRO A 84 12.85 -0.24 0.16
N LEU A 85 11.79 -0.65 0.87
CA LEU A 85 11.11 -1.92 0.63
C LEU A 85 10.37 -1.94 -0.70
N ASN A 86 9.69 -0.86 -1.08
CA ASN A 86 9.00 -0.77 -2.38
C ASN A 86 10.00 -0.75 -3.54
N GLN A 87 11.14 -0.08 -3.38
CA GLN A 87 12.24 -0.11 -4.35
C GLN A 87 12.78 -1.53 -4.54
N GLN A 88 13.00 -2.26 -3.45
CA GLN A 88 13.44 -3.66 -3.51
C GLN A 88 12.41 -4.55 -4.24
N ARG A 89 11.12 -4.43 -3.91
CA ARG A 89 10.02 -5.14 -4.60
C ARG A 89 9.96 -4.82 -6.09
N ASN A 90 10.07 -3.54 -6.44
CA ASN A 90 10.05 -3.06 -7.82
C ASN A 90 11.23 -3.60 -8.60
N LYS A 91 12.41 -3.71 -8.00
CA LYS A 91 13.59 -4.31 -8.62
C LYS A 91 13.35 -5.79 -8.93
N TYR A 92 12.90 -6.57 -7.95
CA TYR A 92 12.62 -8.00 -8.16
C TYR A 92 11.58 -8.23 -9.26
N ARG A 93 10.48 -7.47 -9.25
CA ARG A 93 9.46 -7.55 -10.30
C ARG A 93 10.03 -7.26 -11.69
N LYS A 94 10.84 -6.21 -11.83
CA LYS A 94 11.48 -5.86 -13.10
C LYS A 94 12.46 -6.94 -13.58
N ASP A 95 13.21 -7.54 -12.65
CA ASP A 95 14.15 -8.62 -12.95
C ASP A 95 13.40 -9.90 -13.40
N GLU A 96 12.27 -10.20 -12.76
CA GLU A 96 11.40 -11.32 -13.11
C GLU A 96 10.75 -11.12 -14.49
N GLU A 97 10.12 -9.98 -14.74
CA GLU A 97 9.54 -9.63 -16.05
C GLU A 97 10.59 -9.72 -17.18
N ARG A 98 11.83 -9.29 -16.90
CA ARG A 98 12.94 -9.41 -17.84
C ARG A 98 13.29 -10.87 -18.10
N SER A 99 13.40 -11.68 -17.05
CA SER A 99 13.67 -13.11 -17.16
C SER A 99 12.57 -13.84 -17.94
N GLU A 100 11.30 -13.52 -17.70
CA GLU A 100 10.16 -14.09 -18.43
C GLU A 100 10.21 -13.76 -19.92
N LYS A 101 10.44 -12.49 -20.29
CA LYS A 101 10.60 -12.08 -21.69
C LYS A 101 11.75 -12.81 -22.36
N VAL A 102 12.89 -12.96 -21.68
CA VAL A 102 14.05 -13.69 -22.20
C VAL A 102 13.72 -15.16 -22.42
N ARG A 103 13.04 -15.82 -21.47
CA ARG A 103 12.61 -17.22 -21.61
C ARG A 103 11.64 -17.41 -22.78
N LEU A 104 10.70 -16.49 -22.95
CA LEU A 104 9.73 -16.55 -24.04
C LEU A 104 10.38 -16.37 -25.41
N ILE A 105 11.32 -15.42 -25.53
CA ILE A 105 12.12 -15.23 -26.75
C ILE A 105 12.96 -16.48 -27.05
N ALA A 106 13.61 -17.06 -26.04
CA ALA A 106 14.40 -18.28 -26.21
C ALA A 106 13.54 -19.49 -26.62
N ALA A 107 12.34 -19.65 -26.05
CA ALA A 107 11.42 -20.70 -26.46
C ALA A 107 10.94 -20.52 -27.91
N ALA A 108 10.60 -19.28 -28.30
CA ALA A 108 10.17 -18.96 -29.65
C ALA A 108 11.29 -19.22 -30.68
N SER A 109 12.55 -18.89 -30.35
CA SER A 109 13.68 -19.14 -31.25
C SER A 109 13.95 -20.63 -31.45
N VAL A 110 13.81 -21.45 -30.40
CA VAL A 110 13.91 -22.91 -30.51
C VAL A 110 12.81 -23.48 -31.39
N VAL A 111 11.56 -23.06 -31.20
CA VAL A 111 10.42 -23.49 -32.04
C VAL A 111 10.65 -23.13 -33.51
N LEU A 112 11.11 -21.91 -33.78
CA LEU A 112 11.41 -21.45 -35.13
C LEU A 112 12.51 -22.30 -35.78
N LEU A 113 13.59 -22.61 -35.05
CA LEU A 113 14.67 -23.47 -35.54
C LEU A 113 14.18 -24.87 -35.89
N VAL A 114 13.34 -25.48 -35.04
CA VAL A 114 12.76 -26.80 -35.31
C VAL A 114 11.88 -26.78 -36.56
N LEU A 115 11.07 -25.73 -36.76
CA LEU A 115 10.25 -25.58 -37.96
C LEU A 115 11.09 -25.44 -39.24
N ILE A 116 12.19 -24.69 -39.18
CA ILE A 116 13.12 -24.56 -40.31
C ILE A 116 13.72 -25.93 -40.67
N ILE A 117 14.12 -26.72 -39.67
CA ILE A 117 14.69 -28.06 -39.90
C ILE A 117 13.66 -29.05 -40.47
N LEU A 118 12.37 -28.92 -40.10
CA LEU A 118 11.32 -29.82 -40.59
C LEU A 118 10.81 -29.45 -41.99
N LEU A 119 10.92 -28.19 -42.40
CA LEU A 119 10.38 -27.67 -43.68
C LEU A 119 11.45 -27.49 -44.78
N GLY A 120 12.74 -27.50 -44.43
CA GLY A 120 13.86 -27.44 -45.38
C GLY A 120 14.43 -28.82 -45.68
#